data_AF-A0A9P8JPS5-F1
#
_entry.id   AF-A0A9P8JPS5-F1
#
_cell.length_a   1.000
_cell.length_b   1.000
_cell.length_c   1.000
_cell.angle_alpha   90.00
_cell.angle_beta   90.00
_cell.angle_gamma   90.00
#
_symmetry.space_group_name_H-M   'P 1'
#
loop_
_entity.id
_entity.type
_entity.pdbx_description
1 polymer ?
#
loop_
_entity_poly.entity_id
_entity_poly.type
_entity_poly.pdbx_seq_one_letter_code
_entity_poly.pdbx_strand_id
1 'polypeptide(L)'
;MGKLIRLELFNFKSYKGHHVLLFGDSYFTSIIGPNGSGKSNSMDAISFVLGIKSSHLRSTHLRDLVYRGRVLKTSRINADGTATEVPEGETQDPEAESGVQEEEQDTRTSTQRADPTNAWVMAVYEDDAGDEQAWKRSITSTGQSEYRINNRLVSAKQYNEALEAENILIKARNFLVFQGDVEAIASQSSKDLTRLVEQISGSLEYKADYDRLKIEAEKAAEDQAFRLNQRRGINSEIKQYQEQKREVDNYNRKADEKDQAVVTHVLWKLYHFQQMVESSGAEIQKHQDELKEYRRNVEAYEA
;
A
#
# COMPACT_ATOMS: atom_id res chain seq x y z
N MET A 1 17.33 0.56 -29.72
CA MET A 1 16.33 1.51 -29.19
C MET A 1 15.25 1.67 -30.25
N GLY A 2 14.12 1.02 -30.04
CA GLY A 2 13.04 0.98 -31.01
C GLY A 2 12.39 2.35 -31.23
N LYS A 3 11.67 2.48 -32.34
CA LYS A 3 11.08 3.75 -32.79
C LYS A 3 9.66 3.56 -33.32
N LEU A 4 8.86 4.61 -33.21
CA LEU A 4 7.54 4.66 -33.82
C LEU A 4 7.69 5.00 -35.31
N ILE A 5 7.32 4.09 -36.20
CA ILE A 5 7.45 4.26 -37.66
C ILE A 5 6.31 5.11 -38.23
N ARG A 6 5.08 4.74 -37.86
CA ARG A 6 3.86 5.39 -38.35
C ARG A 6 2.70 5.20 -37.38
N LEU A 7 1.75 6.13 -37.44
CA LEU A 7 0.47 6.05 -36.76
C LEU A 7 -0.64 6.12 -37.80
N GLU A 8 -1.46 5.10 -37.87
CA GLU A 8 -2.63 5.03 -38.74
C GLU A 8 -3.90 5.29 -37.93
N LEU A 9 -4.73 6.21 -38.42
CA LEU A 9 -5.96 6.61 -37.77
C LEU A 9 -7.13 6.39 -38.73
N PHE A 10 -8.26 5.97 -38.18
CA PHE A 10 -9.50 5.85 -38.93
C PHE A 10 -10.67 6.41 -38.13
N ASN A 11 -11.34 7.41 -38.70
CA ASN A 11 -12.50 8.08 -38.08
C ASN A 11 -12.25 8.54 -36.63
N PHE A 12 -11.06 9.05 -36.32
CA PHE A 12 -10.66 9.43 -34.97
C PHE A 12 -10.70 10.95 -34.79
N LYS A 13 -11.53 11.46 -33.88
CA LYS A 13 -11.72 12.90 -33.57
C LYS A 13 -11.93 13.78 -34.81
N SER A 14 -10.92 14.50 -35.24
CA SER A 14 -10.97 15.41 -36.41
C SER A 14 -10.60 14.70 -37.72
N TYR A 15 -10.10 13.48 -37.67
CA TYR A 15 -9.64 12.70 -38.82
C TYR A 15 -10.80 11.85 -39.35
N LYS A 16 -11.30 12.17 -40.55
CA LYS A 16 -12.37 11.42 -41.22
C LYS A 16 -11.77 10.47 -42.24
N GLY A 17 -12.18 9.20 -42.23
CA GLY A 17 -11.58 8.19 -43.08
C GLY A 17 -10.20 7.78 -42.58
N HIS A 18 -9.40 7.19 -43.46
CA HIS A 18 -8.06 6.68 -43.15
C HIS A 18 -7.01 7.77 -43.34
N HIS A 19 -6.21 8.01 -42.31
CA HIS A 19 -5.10 8.94 -42.31
C HIS A 19 -3.85 8.26 -41.76
N VAL A 20 -2.70 8.51 -42.39
CA VAL A 20 -1.40 7.96 -41.97
C VAL A 20 -0.49 9.11 -41.58
N LEU A 21 0.00 9.10 -40.34
CA LEU A 21 1.05 9.97 -39.85
C LEU A 21 2.37 9.21 -39.90
N LEU A 22 3.30 9.70 -40.72
CA LEU A 22 4.61 9.09 -40.91
C LEU A 22 5.62 9.81 -40.01
N PHE A 23 6.35 9.05 -39.19
CA PHE A 23 7.48 9.54 -38.39
C PHE A 23 8.82 9.20 -39.08
N GLY A 24 8.85 8.10 -39.84
CA GLY A 24 10.00 7.70 -40.66
C GLY A 24 11.24 7.38 -39.81
N ASP A 25 12.42 7.68 -40.36
CA ASP A 25 13.71 7.43 -39.68
C ASP A 25 14.17 8.57 -38.78
N SER A 26 13.34 9.60 -38.59
CA SER A 26 13.70 10.77 -37.79
C SER A 26 13.42 10.51 -36.30
N TYR A 27 14.46 10.62 -35.47
CA TYR A 27 14.30 10.61 -34.01
C TYR A 27 13.69 11.91 -33.45
N PHE A 28 13.60 12.95 -34.28
CA PHE A 28 12.99 14.22 -33.93
C PHE A 28 11.97 14.62 -34.98
N THR A 29 10.69 14.64 -34.59
CA THR A 29 9.57 15.01 -35.46
C THR A 29 8.76 16.11 -34.80
N SER A 30 8.51 17.20 -35.53
CA SER A 30 7.67 18.31 -35.07
C SER A 30 6.33 18.34 -35.80
N ILE A 31 5.22 18.38 -35.05
CA ILE A 31 3.87 18.51 -35.60
C ILE A 31 3.47 19.99 -35.59
N ILE A 32 3.37 20.59 -36.78
CA ILE A 32 3.03 22.01 -36.96
C ILE A 32 1.65 22.20 -37.60
N GLY A 33 1.07 23.39 -37.46
CA GLY A 33 -0.21 23.74 -38.08
C GLY A 33 -0.99 24.83 -37.32
N PRO A 34 -2.03 25.42 -37.95
CA PRO A 34 -2.82 26.49 -37.34
C PRO A 34 -3.64 26.03 -36.14
N ASN A 35 -4.06 26.95 -35.27
CA ASN A 35 -4.90 26.60 -34.11
C ASN A 35 -6.19 25.92 -34.55
N GLY A 36 -6.59 24.86 -33.84
CA GLY A 36 -7.77 24.06 -34.20
C GLY A 36 -7.58 23.08 -35.37
N SER A 37 -6.38 22.92 -35.94
CA SER A 37 -6.11 21.98 -37.04
C SER A 37 -6.04 20.51 -36.64
N GLY A 38 -6.19 20.19 -35.35
CA GLY A 38 -6.16 18.80 -34.86
C GLY A 38 -4.79 18.29 -34.40
N LYS A 39 -3.76 19.13 -34.28
CA LYS A 39 -2.42 18.74 -33.78
C LYS A 39 -2.46 17.96 -32.45
N SER A 40 -3.18 18.49 -31.48
CA SER A 40 -3.36 17.85 -30.17
C SER A 40 -4.16 16.54 -30.27
N ASN A 41 -4.94 16.34 -31.34
CA ASN A 41 -5.66 15.08 -31.57
C ASN A 41 -4.69 13.97 -32.04
N SER A 42 -3.57 14.31 -32.69
CA SER A 42 -2.50 13.33 -32.99
C SER A 42 -1.88 12.80 -31.70
N MET A 43 -1.62 13.68 -30.72
CA MET A 43 -1.13 13.28 -29.40
C MET A 43 -2.15 12.43 -28.62
N ASP A 44 -3.45 12.78 -28.71
CA ASP A 44 -4.52 11.95 -28.14
C ASP A 44 -4.60 10.57 -28.81
N ALA A 45 -4.29 10.46 -30.10
CA ALA A 45 -4.28 9.19 -30.82
C ALA A 45 -3.13 8.29 -30.34
N ILE A 46 -1.93 8.85 -30.16
CA ILE A 46 -0.79 8.15 -29.53
C ILE A 46 -1.16 7.70 -28.12
N SER A 47 -1.73 8.60 -27.32
CA SER A 47 -2.17 8.29 -25.95
C SER A 47 -3.23 7.20 -25.93
N PHE A 48 -4.16 7.22 -26.89
CA PHE A 48 -5.23 6.25 -27.01
C PHE A 48 -4.71 4.85 -27.36
N VAL A 49 -3.84 4.73 -28.35
CA VAL A 49 -3.29 3.42 -28.76
C VAL A 49 -2.36 2.83 -27.70
N LEU A 50 -1.66 3.65 -26.93
CA LEU A 50 -0.84 3.22 -25.79
C LEU A 50 -1.67 2.88 -24.54
N GLY A 51 -2.98 2.65 -24.64
CA GLY A 51 -3.77 2.09 -23.56
C GLY A 51 -4.13 3.06 -22.42
N ILE A 52 -3.93 4.37 -22.60
CA ILE A 52 -4.29 5.35 -21.57
C ILE A 52 -5.82 5.37 -21.37
N LYS A 53 -6.24 5.46 -20.10
CA LYS A 53 -7.65 5.61 -19.72
C LYS A 53 -8.22 6.90 -20.29
N SER A 54 -9.47 6.85 -20.76
CA SER A 54 -10.15 8.00 -21.36
C SER A 54 -10.23 9.22 -20.44
N SER A 55 -10.21 9.03 -19.12
CA SER A 55 -10.19 10.13 -18.12
C SER A 55 -9.01 11.09 -18.27
N HIS A 56 -7.91 10.66 -18.88
CA HIS A 56 -6.73 11.50 -19.13
C HIS A 56 -6.69 12.06 -20.55
N LEU A 57 -7.56 11.56 -21.43
CA LEU A 57 -7.78 12.18 -22.72
C LEU A 57 -8.68 13.39 -22.51
N ARG A 58 -8.63 14.34 -23.44
CA ARG A 58 -9.51 15.54 -23.43
C ARG A 58 -11.00 15.22 -23.66
N SER A 59 -11.41 13.96 -23.52
CA SER A 59 -12.74 13.44 -23.82
C SER A 59 -13.14 12.44 -22.73
N THR A 60 -14.28 12.66 -22.07
CA THR A 60 -14.74 11.84 -20.93
C THR A 60 -15.20 10.45 -21.38
N HIS A 61 -15.87 10.35 -22.53
CA HIS A 61 -16.38 9.09 -23.07
C HIS A 61 -15.62 8.64 -24.33
N LEU A 62 -15.44 7.33 -24.48
CA LEU A 62 -14.82 6.73 -25.66
C LEU A 62 -15.55 7.08 -26.96
N ARG A 63 -16.87 7.24 -26.91
CA ARG A 63 -17.69 7.64 -28.08
C ARG A 63 -17.39 9.05 -28.58
N ASP A 64 -16.75 9.90 -27.79
CA ASP A 64 -16.38 11.26 -28.18
C ASP A 64 -15.03 11.28 -28.92
N LEU A 65 -14.32 10.14 -28.95
CA LEU A 65 -13.11 9.96 -29.74
C LEU A 65 -13.43 9.57 -31.20
N VAL A 66 -14.67 9.17 -31.50
CA VAL A 66 -15.12 8.88 -32.86
C VAL A 66 -15.40 10.19 -33.59
N TYR A 67 -14.99 10.28 -34.85
CA TYR A 67 -15.25 11.44 -35.69
C TYR A 67 -16.74 11.76 -35.73
N ARG A 68 -17.08 13.00 -35.42
CA ARG A 68 -18.42 13.55 -35.66
C ARG A 68 -18.26 14.69 -36.65
N GLY A 69 -19.06 14.70 -37.71
CA GLY A 69 -19.12 15.84 -38.60
C GLY A 69 -19.45 17.09 -37.79
N ARG A 70 -18.79 18.22 -38.07
CA ARG A 70 -19.28 19.50 -37.54
C ARG A 70 -20.65 19.72 -38.15
N VAL A 71 -21.70 19.61 -37.35
CA VAL A 71 -22.96 20.31 -37.63
C VAL A 71 -22.62 21.78 -37.42
N LEU A 72 -22.22 22.46 -38.50
CA LEU A 72 -22.40 23.90 -38.51
C LEU A 72 -23.89 24.09 -38.27
N LYS A 73 -24.26 24.67 -37.11
CA LYS A 73 -25.55 25.36 -37.00
C LYS A 73 -25.52 26.41 -38.10
N THR A 74 -26.02 26.07 -39.28
CA THR A 74 -26.33 27.05 -40.30
C THR A 74 -27.49 27.83 -39.72
N SER A 75 -27.21 28.96 -39.08
CA SER A 75 -28.21 29.98 -38.86
C SER A 75 -28.76 30.30 -40.25
N ARG A 76 -30.01 29.91 -40.53
CA ARG A 76 -30.69 30.40 -41.73
C ARG A 76 -30.91 31.89 -41.51
N ILE A 77 -30.25 32.70 -42.33
CA ILE A 77 -30.51 34.14 -42.39
C ILE A 77 -31.83 34.26 -43.17
N ASN A 78 -32.86 34.82 -42.54
CA ASN A 78 -34.11 35.11 -43.24
C ASN A 78 -33.85 36.23 -44.26
N ALA A 79 -34.66 36.30 -45.32
CA ALA A 79 -34.51 37.31 -46.38
C ALA A 79 -34.55 38.77 -45.89
N ASP A 80 -34.97 38.99 -44.64
CA ASP A 80 -35.03 40.30 -43.96
C ASP A 80 -33.83 40.58 -43.04
N GLY A 81 -32.74 39.81 -43.17
CA GLY A 81 -31.48 40.05 -42.44
C GLY A 81 -31.48 39.67 -40.96
N THR A 82 -32.56 39.10 -40.44
CA THR A 82 -32.64 38.60 -39.05
C THR A 82 -32.20 37.14 -38.96
N ALA A 83 -31.44 36.82 -37.90
CA ALA A 83 -31.01 35.47 -37.57
C ALA A 83 -31.87 34.94 -36.41
N THR A 84 -32.66 33.90 -36.66
CA THR A 84 -33.42 33.22 -35.61
C THR A 84 -32.72 31.92 -35.24
N GLU A 85 -32.31 31.77 -33.98
CA GLU A 85 -31.93 30.46 -33.45
C GLU A 85 -33.18 29.63 -33.24
N VAL A 86 -33.28 28.48 -33.92
CA VAL A 86 -34.41 27.56 -33.74
C VAL A 86 -34.16 26.73 -32.48
N PRO A 87 -35.02 26.77 -31.44
CA PRO A 87 -34.98 25.80 -30.36
C PRO A 87 -35.62 24.49 -30.83
N GLU A 88 -35.07 23.37 -30.39
CA GLU A 88 -35.66 22.05 -30.64
C GLU A 88 -37.02 21.92 -29.97
N GLY A 89 -38.01 21.45 -30.73
CA GLY A 89 -39.28 20.99 -30.20
C GLY A 89 -40.46 21.30 -31.10
N GLU A 90 -41.26 20.28 -31.37
CA GLU A 90 -42.61 20.33 -31.94
C GLU A 90 -42.71 20.24 -33.48
N THR A 91 -42.75 18.99 -33.92
CA THR A 91 -43.56 18.54 -35.05
C THR A 91 -45.00 19.04 -34.90
N GLN A 92 -45.42 19.95 -35.78
CA GLN A 92 -46.81 20.09 -36.17
C GLN A 92 -46.86 20.16 -37.70
N ASP A 93 -47.48 19.13 -38.27
CA ASP A 93 -47.95 19.13 -39.65
C ASP A 93 -48.93 20.29 -39.87
N PRO A 94 -48.89 20.96 -41.04
CA PRO A 94 -50.09 21.53 -41.60
C PRO A 94 -50.43 20.84 -42.93
N GLU A 95 -51.62 20.25 -42.96
CA GLU A 95 -52.35 19.86 -44.16
C GLU A 95 -52.69 21.07 -45.03
N ALA A 96 -52.65 20.85 -46.36
CA ALA A 96 -53.45 21.45 -47.46
C ALA A 96 -53.50 23.00 -47.61
N GLU A 97 -53.39 23.64 -48.78
CA GLU A 97 -53.90 23.34 -50.12
C GLU A 97 -53.08 24.02 -51.26
N SER A 98 -53.10 23.34 -52.41
CA SER A 98 -53.20 23.84 -53.80
C SER A 98 -52.29 24.96 -54.35
N GLY A 99 -51.47 24.57 -55.33
CA GLY A 99 -50.91 25.44 -56.37
C GLY A 99 -50.02 24.63 -57.31
N VAL A 100 -50.45 24.45 -58.56
CA VAL A 100 -49.92 23.51 -59.57
C VAL A 100 -48.77 24.14 -60.38
N GLN A 101 -47.90 23.26 -60.93
CA GLN A 101 -46.95 23.45 -62.07
C GLN A 101 -45.60 24.11 -61.69
N GLU A 102 -44.40 23.63 -62.06
CA GLU A 102 -43.92 22.71 -63.10
C GLU A 102 -42.70 21.89 -62.63
N GLU A 103 -42.44 20.83 -63.38
CA GLU A 103 -41.44 19.79 -63.17
C GLU A 103 -39.99 20.29 -63.39
N GLU A 104 -39.15 20.18 -62.36
CA GLU A 104 -37.76 19.77 -62.51
C GLU A 104 -37.47 18.69 -61.47
N GLN A 105 -37.42 17.44 -61.93
CA GLN A 105 -36.90 16.32 -61.14
C GLN A 105 -35.41 16.55 -60.89
N ASP A 106 -35.10 17.12 -59.72
CA ASP A 106 -33.81 16.89 -59.08
C ASP A 106 -34.10 16.26 -57.72
N THR A 107 -34.01 14.92 -57.69
CA THR A 107 -34.10 14.08 -56.49
C THR A 107 -33.07 14.54 -55.46
N ARG A 108 -33.44 15.50 -54.61
CA ARG A 108 -32.72 15.82 -53.39
C ARG A 108 -32.94 14.69 -52.39
N THR A 109 -32.18 13.61 -52.57
CA THR A 109 -31.88 12.67 -51.49
C THR A 109 -31.43 13.47 -50.28
N SER A 110 -32.23 13.43 -49.22
CA SER A 110 -31.81 13.78 -47.87
C SER A 110 -30.71 12.80 -47.45
N THR A 111 -29.47 13.06 -47.85
CA THR A 111 -28.32 12.35 -47.28
C THR A 111 -28.18 12.79 -45.83
N GLN A 112 -28.90 12.11 -44.93
CA GLN A 112 -28.46 11.93 -43.55
C GLN A 112 -27.03 11.43 -43.65
N ARG A 113 -26.05 12.32 -43.42
CA ARG A 113 -24.65 11.90 -43.38
C ARG A 113 -24.52 10.96 -42.19
N ALA A 114 -24.47 9.66 -42.47
CA ALA A 114 -24.21 8.66 -41.46
C ALA A 114 -22.83 8.92 -40.87
N ASP A 115 -22.80 9.56 -39.69
CA ASP A 115 -21.57 9.73 -38.94
C ASP A 115 -21.00 8.33 -38.62
N PRO A 116 -19.67 8.15 -38.71
CA PRO A 116 -19.07 6.87 -38.44
C PRO A 116 -19.32 6.46 -36.99
N THR A 117 -19.68 5.20 -36.78
CA THR A 117 -19.95 4.65 -35.44
C THR A 117 -18.75 3.92 -34.84
N ASN A 118 -17.71 3.68 -35.64
CA ASN A 118 -16.47 3.04 -35.24
C ASN A 118 -15.26 3.92 -35.56
N ALA A 119 -14.21 3.74 -34.77
CA ALA A 119 -12.92 4.40 -34.97
C ALA A 119 -11.80 3.45 -34.55
N TRP A 120 -10.61 3.62 -35.12
CA TRP A 120 -9.44 2.87 -34.64
C TRP A 120 -8.16 3.67 -34.85
N VAL A 121 -7.17 3.36 -34.03
CA VAL A 121 -5.81 3.88 -34.14
C VAL A 121 -4.85 2.71 -34.07
N MET A 122 -3.84 2.71 -34.93
CA MET A 122 -2.79 1.71 -34.99
C MET A 122 -1.43 2.38 -34.97
N ALA A 123 -0.60 2.04 -33.99
CA ALA A 123 0.80 2.40 -33.92
C ALA A 123 1.63 1.25 -34.49
N VAL A 124 2.55 1.57 -35.37
CA VAL A 124 3.56 0.62 -35.86
C VAL A 124 4.89 1.00 -35.23
N TYR A 125 5.37 0.12 -34.37
CA TYR A 125 6.61 0.26 -33.62
C TYR A 125 7.62 -0.74 -34.18
N GLU A 126 8.85 -0.29 -34.39
CA GLU A 126 9.99 -1.13 -34.71
C GLU A 126 10.81 -1.31 -33.45
N ASP A 127 11.10 -2.55 -33.06
CA ASP A 127 11.90 -2.87 -31.89
C ASP A 127 13.41 -2.78 -32.14
N ASP A 128 14.22 -3.19 -31.15
CA ASP A 128 15.68 -3.19 -31.24
C ASP A 128 16.24 -4.24 -32.22
N ALA A 129 15.45 -5.26 -32.55
CA ALA A 129 15.81 -6.32 -33.50
C ALA A 129 15.43 -5.97 -34.95
N GLY A 130 14.64 -4.91 -35.15
CA GLY A 130 14.10 -4.50 -36.44
C GLY A 130 12.76 -5.17 -36.79
N ASP A 131 12.12 -5.83 -35.82
CA ASP A 131 10.81 -6.43 -36.01
C ASP A 131 9.71 -5.37 -35.84
N GLU A 132 8.85 -5.25 -36.85
CA GLU A 132 7.69 -4.36 -36.80
C GLU A 132 6.52 -5.00 -36.02
N GLN A 133 6.08 -4.32 -34.97
CA GLN A 133 4.88 -4.65 -34.22
C GLN A 133 3.78 -3.61 -34.48
N ALA A 134 2.62 -4.09 -34.91
CA ALA A 134 1.43 -3.29 -35.16
C ALA A 134 0.45 -3.40 -33.98
N TRP A 135 0.38 -2.35 -33.17
CA TRP A 135 -0.54 -2.25 -32.04
C TRP A 135 -1.75 -1.43 -32.41
N LYS A 136 -2.94 -2.03 -32.36
CA LYS A 136 -4.19 -1.42 -32.79
C LYS A 136 -5.23 -1.42 -31.68
N ARG A 137 -5.78 -0.25 -31.40
CA ARG A 137 -6.94 -0.08 -30.51
C ARG A 137 -8.13 0.41 -31.31
N SER A 138 -9.27 -0.27 -31.18
CA SER A 138 -10.51 0.03 -31.91
C SER A 138 -11.63 0.36 -30.95
N ILE A 139 -12.53 1.25 -31.37
CA ILE A 139 -13.77 1.61 -30.68
C ILE A 139 -14.91 0.99 -31.47
N THR A 140 -15.63 0.07 -30.85
CA THR A 140 -16.79 -0.59 -31.45
C THR A 140 -17.99 0.36 -31.48
N SER A 141 -19.02 0.04 -32.27
CA SER A 141 -20.29 0.78 -32.30
C SER A 141 -21.00 0.82 -30.95
N THR A 142 -20.75 -0.18 -30.09
CA THR A 142 -21.25 -0.21 -28.72
C THR A 142 -20.50 0.76 -27.80
N GLY A 143 -19.32 1.24 -28.20
CA GLY A 143 -18.45 2.15 -27.44
C GLY A 143 -17.40 1.43 -26.58
N GLN A 144 -17.16 0.15 -26.81
CA GLN A 144 -16.14 -0.64 -26.11
C GLN A 144 -14.79 -0.57 -26.83
N SER A 145 -13.69 -0.73 -26.08
CA SER A 145 -12.34 -0.80 -26.65
C SER A 145 -11.96 -2.24 -26.96
N GLU A 146 -11.55 -2.51 -28.19
CA GLU A 146 -10.90 -3.76 -28.62
C GLU A 146 -9.42 -3.53 -28.86
N TYR A 147 -8.59 -4.46 -28.40
CA TYR A 147 -7.12 -4.40 -28.52
C TYR A 147 -6.63 -5.50 -29.46
N ARG A 148 -5.75 -5.14 -30.39
CA ARG A 148 -5.13 -6.07 -31.33
C ARG A 148 -3.62 -5.84 -31.40
N ILE A 149 -2.84 -6.91 -31.42
CA ILE A 149 -1.39 -6.90 -31.68
C ILE A 149 -1.16 -7.75 -32.92
N ASN A 150 -0.53 -7.19 -33.95
CA ASN A 150 -0.28 -7.88 -35.23
C ASN A 150 -1.55 -8.56 -35.78
N ASN A 151 -2.67 -7.80 -35.78
CA ASN A 151 -4.02 -8.26 -36.14
C ASN A 151 -4.66 -9.35 -35.25
N ARG A 152 -3.97 -9.85 -34.22
CA ARG A 152 -4.53 -10.80 -33.25
C ARG A 152 -5.27 -10.07 -32.14
N LEU A 153 -6.51 -10.47 -31.86
CA LEU A 153 -7.27 -9.96 -30.72
C LEU A 153 -6.63 -10.39 -29.40
N VAL A 154 -6.42 -9.43 -28.50
CA VAL A 154 -5.81 -9.66 -27.18
C VAL A 154 -6.63 -8.98 -26.08
N SER A 155 -6.48 -9.47 -24.85
CA SER A 155 -7.06 -8.80 -23.68
C SER A 155 -6.31 -7.51 -23.36
N ALA A 156 -6.98 -6.57 -22.67
CA ALA A 156 -6.32 -5.33 -22.21
C ALA A 156 -5.11 -5.61 -21.31
N LYS A 157 -5.16 -6.70 -20.51
CA LYS A 157 -4.05 -7.10 -19.64
C LYS A 157 -2.82 -7.50 -20.47
N GLN A 158 -2.99 -8.41 -21.42
CA GLN A 158 -1.92 -8.87 -22.31
C GLN A 158 -1.38 -7.73 -23.17
N TYR A 159 -2.24 -6.82 -23.61
CA TYR A 159 -1.82 -5.64 -24.37
C TYR A 159 -0.91 -4.72 -23.54
N ASN A 160 -1.26 -4.48 -22.27
CA ASN A 160 -0.42 -3.69 -21.37
C ASN A 160 0.88 -4.41 -21.00
N GLU A 161 0.83 -5.73 -20.77
CA GLU A 161 2.03 -6.55 -20.50
C GLU A 161 3.02 -6.50 -21.69
N ALA A 162 2.52 -6.51 -22.93
CA ALA A 162 3.35 -6.35 -24.13
C ALA A 162 3.98 -4.95 -24.24
N LEU A 163 3.22 -3.90 -23.92
CA LEU A 163 3.75 -2.52 -23.87
C LEU A 163 4.79 -2.33 -22.77
N GLU A 164 4.56 -2.92 -21.59
CA GLU A 164 5.50 -2.90 -20.46
C GLU A 164 6.82 -3.65 -20.81
N ALA A 165 6.76 -4.73 -21.61
CA ALA A 165 7.95 -5.46 -22.07
C ALA A 165 8.88 -4.60 -22.94
N GLU A 166 8.32 -3.69 -23.74
CA GLU A 166 9.08 -2.71 -24.55
C GLU A 166 9.45 -1.44 -23.75
N ASN A 167 9.36 -1.48 -22.42
CA ASN A 167 9.59 -0.33 -21.51
C ASN A 167 8.65 0.87 -21.74
N ILE A 168 7.49 0.67 -22.38
CA ILE A 168 6.48 1.71 -22.55
C ILE A 168 5.53 1.68 -21.34
N LEU A 169 5.97 2.29 -20.24
CA LEU A 169 5.25 2.31 -18.96
C LEU A 169 4.06 3.27 -18.99
N ILE A 170 2.89 2.75 -19.38
CA ILE A 170 1.63 3.50 -19.47
C ILE A 170 1.22 4.08 -18.10
N LYS A 171 1.44 3.31 -17.02
CA LYS A 171 1.07 3.72 -15.66
C LYS A 171 1.85 4.96 -15.21
N ALA A 172 3.13 5.05 -15.53
CA ALA A 172 4.00 6.13 -15.06
C ALA A 172 3.91 7.40 -15.92
N ARG A 173 3.36 7.32 -17.14
CA ARG A 173 3.16 8.46 -18.07
C ARG A 173 4.44 9.24 -18.38
N ASN A 174 5.59 8.57 -18.38
CA ASN A 174 6.92 9.20 -18.47
C ASN A 174 7.16 9.97 -19.78
N PHE A 175 6.43 9.63 -20.83
CA PHE A 175 6.70 10.08 -22.20
C PHE A 175 5.59 10.98 -22.78
N LEU A 176 4.52 11.29 -22.01
CA LEU A 176 3.43 12.16 -22.47
C LEU A 176 3.26 13.37 -21.55
N VAL A 177 3.56 14.53 -22.10
CA VAL A 177 3.38 15.83 -21.44
C VAL A 177 2.23 16.56 -22.11
N PHE A 178 1.08 16.63 -21.44
CA PHE A 178 -0.09 17.35 -21.95
C PHE A 178 0.06 18.86 -21.74
N GLN A 179 -0.76 19.62 -22.46
CA GLN A 179 -0.84 21.06 -22.25
C GLN A 179 -1.31 21.34 -20.80
N GLY A 180 -0.50 22.09 -20.05
CA GLY A 180 -0.74 22.38 -18.63
C GLY A 180 -0.02 21.43 -17.66
N ASP A 181 0.51 20.29 -18.12
CA ASP A 181 1.23 19.35 -17.24
C ASP A 181 2.51 19.96 -16.66
N VAL A 182 3.21 20.81 -17.43
CA VAL A 182 4.45 21.47 -16.96
C VAL A 182 4.16 22.40 -15.77
N GLU A 183 3.08 23.18 -15.84
CA GLU A 183 2.65 24.05 -14.76
C GLU A 183 2.15 23.22 -13.57
N ALA A 184 1.39 22.15 -13.84
CA ALA A 184 0.92 21.24 -12.81
C ALA A 184 2.09 20.62 -12.05
N ILE A 185 3.11 20.10 -12.73
CA ILE A 185 4.32 19.55 -12.12
C ILE A 185 5.09 20.61 -11.32
N ALA A 186 5.21 21.83 -11.85
CA ALA A 186 5.86 22.93 -11.13
C ALA A 186 5.11 23.32 -9.84
N SER A 187 3.79 23.14 -9.81
CA SER A 187 2.94 23.43 -8.65
C SER A 187 2.77 22.25 -7.66
N GLN A 188 3.33 21.08 -7.94
CA GLN A 188 3.17 19.90 -7.09
C GLN A 188 3.85 20.05 -5.73
N SER A 189 3.27 19.40 -4.72
CA SER A 189 3.91 19.30 -3.40
C SER A 189 5.11 18.38 -3.45
N SER A 190 6.04 18.53 -2.51
CA SER A 190 7.21 17.64 -2.38
C SER A 190 6.83 16.16 -2.23
N LYS A 191 5.69 15.87 -1.59
CA LYS A 191 5.15 14.51 -1.45
C LYS A 191 4.64 13.94 -2.77
N ASP A 192 3.96 14.77 -3.57
CA ASP A 192 3.44 14.34 -4.88
C ASP A 192 4.59 14.12 -5.86
N LEU A 193 5.62 14.97 -5.82
CA LEU A 193 6.83 14.78 -6.62
C LEU A 193 7.57 13.50 -6.23
N THR A 194 7.69 13.21 -4.93
CA THR A 194 8.27 11.94 -4.45
C THR A 194 7.48 10.74 -4.97
N ARG A 195 6.14 10.82 -4.91
CA ARG A 195 5.25 9.78 -5.43
C ARG A 195 5.42 9.59 -6.94
N LEU A 196 5.58 10.66 -7.70
CA LEU A 196 5.85 10.60 -9.14
C LEU A 196 7.15 9.83 -9.41
N VAL A 197 8.22 10.14 -8.67
CA VAL A 197 9.50 9.43 -8.78
C VAL A 197 9.37 7.94 -8.39
N GLU A 198 8.67 7.63 -7.31
CA GLU A 198 8.41 6.22 -6.91
C GLU A 198 7.60 5.46 -7.97
N GLN A 199 6.65 6.13 -8.61
CA GLN A 199 5.85 5.55 -9.69
C GLN A 199 6.68 5.32 -10.96
N ILE A 200 7.59 6.24 -11.30
CA ILE A 200 8.54 6.09 -12.41
C ILE A 200 9.52 4.95 -12.15
N SER A 201 9.99 4.83 -10.91
CA SER A 201 10.91 3.78 -10.46
C SER A 201 10.27 2.38 -10.42
N GLY A 202 8.93 2.31 -10.39
CA GLY A 202 8.19 1.06 -10.17
C GLY A 202 8.18 0.61 -8.70
N SER A 203 8.87 1.33 -7.80
CA SER A 203 8.90 1.02 -6.37
C SER A 203 7.53 1.12 -5.69
N LEU A 204 6.59 1.83 -6.31
CA LEU A 204 5.22 1.98 -5.82
C LEU A 204 4.49 0.63 -5.67
N GLU A 205 4.83 -0.39 -6.45
CA GLU A 205 4.22 -1.72 -6.35
C GLU A 205 4.53 -2.40 -5.00
N TYR A 206 5.72 -2.16 -4.45
CA TYR A 206 6.16 -2.71 -3.17
C TYR A 206 5.64 -1.93 -1.95
N LYS A 207 5.01 -0.77 -2.16
CA LYS A 207 4.53 0.08 -1.07
C LYS A 207 3.56 -0.65 -0.15
N ALA A 208 2.63 -1.42 -0.71
CA ALA A 208 1.63 -2.15 0.06
C ALA A 208 2.25 -3.24 0.95
N ASP A 209 3.20 -4.00 0.40
CA ASP A 209 3.93 -5.02 1.16
C ASP A 209 4.85 -4.38 2.22
N TYR A 210 5.49 -3.26 1.89
CA TYR A 210 6.32 -2.48 2.82
C TYR A 210 5.50 -1.99 4.01
N ASP A 211 4.35 -1.35 3.76
CA ASP A 211 3.48 -0.83 4.83
C ASP A 211 2.95 -1.97 5.72
N ARG A 212 2.61 -3.12 5.13
CA ARG A 212 2.18 -4.31 5.89
C ARG A 212 3.30 -4.85 6.78
N LEU A 213 4.49 -5.08 6.22
CA LEU A 213 5.63 -5.62 6.95
C LEU A 213 6.14 -4.65 8.02
N LYS A 214 6.04 -3.34 7.76
CA LYS A 214 6.37 -2.32 8.74
C LYS A 214 5.48 -2.42 9.98
N ILE A 215 4.16 -2.54 9.80
CA ILE A 215 3.21 -2.71 10.91
C ILE A 215 3.50 -3.99 11.68
N GLU A 216 3.79 -5.09 10.97
CA GLU A 216 4.12 -6.38 11.61
C GLU A 216 5.42 -6.29 12.43
N ALA A 217 6.44 -5.61 11.90
CA ALA A 217 7.71 -5.39 12.58
C ALA A 217 7.54 -4.50 13.83
N GLU A 218 6.76 -3.42 13.73
CA GLU A 218 6.44 -2.53 14.86
C GLU A 218 5.72 -3.31 15.97
N LYS A 219 4.72 -4.11 15.63
CA LYS A 219 4.00 -4.95 16.59
C LYS A 219 4.90 -5.99 17.27
N ALA A 220 5.77 -6.66 16.50
CA ALA A 220 6.71 -7.61 17.05
C ALA A 220 7.72 -6.94 18.01
N ALA A 221 8.16 -5.71 17.70
CA ALA A 221 9.03 -4.92 18.56
C ALA A 221 8.33 -4.51 19.87
N GLU A 222 7.06 -4.09 19.80
CA GLU A 222 6.24 -3.77 20.99
C GLU A 222 6.04 -5.00 21.89
N ASP A 223 5.68 -6.15 21.31
CA ASP A 223 5.52 -7.41 22.05
C ASP A 223 6.84 -7.85 22.72
N GLN A 224 7.97 -7.69 22.01
CA GLN A 224 9.28 -8.00 22.55
C GLN A 224 9.63 -7.09 23.74
N ALA A 225 9.39 -5.79 23.61
CA ALA A 225 9.64 -4.83 24.67
C ALA A 225 8.77 -5.11 25.91
N PHE A 226 7.49 -5.42 25.70
CA PHE A 226 6.57 -5.80 26.78
C PHE A 226 7.05 -7.06 27.52
N ARG A 227 7.37 -8.13 26.79
CA ARG A 227 7.86 -9.40 27.38
C ARG A 227 9.19 -9.20 28.12
N LEU A 228 10.07 -8.35 27.61
CA LEU A 228 11.34 -8.04 28.27
C LEU A 228 11.13 -7.30 29.60
N ASN A 229 10.20 -6.35 29.65
CA ASN A 229 9.84 -5.64 30.87
C ASN A 229 9.18 -6.56 31.89
N GLN A 230 8.26 -7.43 31.47
CA GLN A 230 7.65 -8.44 32.35
C GLN A 230 8.71 -9.39 32.94
N ARG A 231 9.64 -9.88 32.11
CA ARG A 231 10.75 -10.74 32.57
C ARG A 231 11.65 -10.02 33.58
N ARG A 232 11.90 -8.71 33.40
CA ARG A 232 12.66 -7.91 34.37
C ARG A 232 11.94 -7.83 35.72
N GLY A 233 10.63 -7.61 35.73
CA GLY A 233 9.81 -7.61 36.95
C GLY A 233 9.85 -8.95 37.70
N ILE A 234 9.61 -10.05 36.99
CA ILE A 234 9.67 -11.40 37.59
C ILE A 234 11.07 -11.69 38.14
N ASN A 235 12.13 -11.32 37.42
CA ASN A 235 13.50 -11.53 37.90
C ASN A 235 13.83 -10.70 39.15
N SER A 236 13.28 -9.50 39.31
CA SER A 236 13.42 -8.74 40.56
C SER A 236 12.67 -9.39 41.72
N GLU A 237 11.45 -9.90 41.48
CA GLU A 237 10.67 -10.62 42.50
C GLU A 237 11.39 -11.90 42.93
N ILE A 238 11.92 -12.68 41.99
CA ILE A 238 12.71 -13.89 42.28
C ILE A 238 13.90 -13.57 43.19
N LYS A 239 14.63 -12.47 42.93
CA LYS A 239 15.75 -12.07 43.78
C LYS A 239 15.28 -11.74 45.20
N GLN A 240 14.17 -11.01 45.32
CA GLN A 240 13.59 -10.67 46.62
C GLN A 240 13.16 -11.93 47.40
N TYR A 241 12.52 -12.90 46.73
CA TYR A 241 12.15 -14.17 47.36
C TYR A 241 13.36 -15.02 47.76
N GLN A 242 14.44 -15.01 46.97
CA GLN A 242 15.68 -15.70 47.33
C GLN A 242 16.31 -15.09 48.59
N GLU A 243 16.25 -13.76 48.73
CA GLU A 243 16.77 -13.06 49.91
C GLU A 243 15.94 -13.38 51.16
N GLN A 244 14.61 -13.33 51.06
CA GLN A 244 13.70 -13.74 52.14
C GLN A 244 13.94 -15.20 52.57
N LYS A 245 14.13 -16.11 51.61
CA LYS A 245 14.46 -17.51 51.91
C LYS A 245 15.77 -17.63 52.69
N ARG A 246 16.82 -16.91 52.28
CA ARG A 246 18.11 -16.90 52.99
C ARG A 246 17.98 -16.37 54.42
N GLU A 247 17.16 -15.35 54.63
CA GLU A 247 16.91 -14.84 55.98
C GLU A 247 16.22 -15.87 56.86
N VAL A 248 15.20 -16.57 56.33
CA VAL A 248 14.51 -17.65 57.04
C VAL A 248 15.46 -18.80 57.36
N ASP A 249 16.26 -19.26 56.40
CA ASP A 249 17.24 -20.34 56.61
C ASP A 249 18.28 -19.95 57.68
N ASN A 250 18.73 -18.68 57.68
CA ASN A 250 19.67 -18.17 58.68
C ASN A 250 19.02 -18.03 60.07
N TYR A 251 17.76 -17.63 60.14
CA TYR A 251 16.99 -17.60 61.38
C TYR A 251 16.86 -19.00 61.98
N ASN A 252 16.45 -19.99 61.18
CA ASN A 252 16.30 -21.38 61.61
C ASN A 252 17.63 -21.93 62.15
N ARG A 253 18.74 -21.72 61.43
CA ARG A 253 20.08 -22.12 61.90
C ARG A 253 20.44 -21.50 63.25
N LYS A 254 20.18 -20.19 63.43
CA LYS A 254 20.45 -19.51 64.71
C LYS A 254 19.53 -19.98 65.82
N ALA A 255 18.29 -20.34 65.51
CA ALA A 255 17.35 -20.91 66.47
C ALA A 255 17.85 -22.26 66.98
N ASP A 256 18.31 -23.14 66.07
CA ASP A 256 18.91 -24.43 66.41
C ASP A 256 20.18 -24.27 67.26
N GLU A 257 21.08 -23.35 66.87
CA GLU A 257 22.30 -23.02 67.64
C GLU A 257 21.95 -22.54 69.05
N LYS A 258 20.94 -21.69 69.18
CA LYS A 258 20.45 -21.18 70.47
C LYS A 258 19.85 -22.31 71.30
N ASP A 259 19.04 -23.19 70.72
CA ASP A 259 18.44 -24.33 71.43
C ASP A 259 19.52 -25.30 71.91
N GLN A 260 20.52 -25.58 71.08
CA GLN A 260 21.66 -26.43 71.45
C GLN A 260 22.52 -25.80 72.55
N ALA A 261 22.72 -24.48 72.53
CA ALA A 261 23.40 -23.76 73.61
C ALA A 261 22.60 -23.82 74.92
N VAL A 262 21.27 -23.71 74.88
CA VAL A 262 20.39 -23.85 76.05
C VAL A 262 20.52 -25.25 76.65
N VAL A 263 20.43 -26.30 75.83
CA VAL A 263 20.61 -27.69 76.29
C VAL A 263 21.98 -27.88 76.94
N THR A 264 23.04 -27.40 76.28
CA THR A 264 24.42 -27.49 76.79
C THR A 264 24.57 -26.79 78.14
N HIS A 265 23.98 -25.60 78.30
CA HIS A 265 24.02 -24.85 79.54
C HIS A 265 23.25 -25.55 80.68
N VAL A 266 22.10 -26.16 80.38
CA VAL A 266 21.34 -26.96 81.37
C VAL A 266 22.13 -28.19 81.81
N LEU A 267 22.74 -28.92 80.86
CA LEU A 267 23.59 -30.07 81.16
C LEU A 267 24.81 -29.66 82.01
N TRP A 268 25.44 -28.54 81.68
CA TRP A 268 26.56 -28.00 82.46
C TRP A 268 26.16 -27.69 83.91
N LYS A 269 24.97 -27.10 84.13
CA LYS A 269 24.44 -26.85 85.48
C LYS A 269 24.18 -28.16 86.23
N LEU A 270 23.54 -29.13 85.59
CA LEU A 270 23.29 -30.46 86.17
C LEU A 270 24.61 -31.14 86.60
N TYR A 271 25.63 -31.09 85.76
CA TYR A 271 26.96 -31.62 86.08
C TYR A 271 27.57 -30.97 87.33
N HIS A 272 27.50 -29.65 87.45
CA HIS A 272 28.03 -28.94 88.62
C HIS A 272 27.21 -29.21 89.88
N PHE A 273 25.88 -29.33 89.77
CA PHE A 273 25.06 -29.74 90.89
C PHE A 273 25.36 -31.18 91.32
N GLN A 274 25.59 -32.10 90.37
CA GLN A 274 26.00 -33.46 90.67
C GLN A 274 27.33 -33.49 91.43
N GLN A 275 28.35 -32.76 90.95
CA GLN A 275 29.62 -32.65 91.65
C GLN A 275 29.47 -32.06 93.06
N MET A 276 28.63 -31.04 93.21
CA MET A 276 28.36 -30.43 94.52
C MET A 276 27.68 -31.42 95.47
N VAL A 277 26.71 -32.20 94.99
CA VAL A 277 26.05 -33.25 95.77
C VAL A 277 27.03 -34.34 96.16
N GLU A 278 27.92 -34.76 95.27
CA GLU A 278 28.96 -35.75 95.55
C GLU A 278 29.96 -35.23 96.60
N SER A 279 30.43 -33.98 96.47
CA SER A 279 31.35 -33.39 97.45
C SER A 279 30.69 -33.22 98.81
N SER A 280 29.45 -32.71 98.87
CA SER A 280 28.72 -32.56 100.13
C SER A 280 28.36 -33.92 100.74
N GLY A 281 28.07 -34.94 99.91
CA GLY A 281 27.87 -36.31 100.37
C GLY A 281 29.13 -36.90 101.01
N ALA A 282 30.30 -36.67 100.41
CA ALA A 282 31.59 -37.06 100.98
C ALA A 282 31.89 -36.35 102.31
N GLU A 283 31.58 -35.05 102.42
CA GLU A 283 31.72 -34.29 103.67
C GLU A 283 30.77 -34.80 104.77
N ILE A 284 29.51 -35.09 104.43
CA ILE A 284 28.54 -35.67 105.37
C ILE A 284 29.04 -37.03 105.86
N GLN A 285 29.54 -37.88 104.97
CA GLN A 285 30.08 -39.19 105.33
C GLN A 285 31.26 -39.05 106.30
N LYS A 286 32.19 -38.12 106.01
CA LYS A 286 33.31 -37.81 106.90
C LYS A 286 32.83 -37.37 108.29
N HIS A 287 31.88 -36.45 108.37
CA HIS A 287 31.32 -36.01 109.65
C HIS A 287 30.54 -37.11 110.39
N GLN A 288 29.87 -38.03 109.67
CA GLN A 288 29.23 -39.20 110.28
C GLN A 288 30.25 -40.16 110.88
N ASP A 289 31.37 -40.37 110.22
CA ASP A 289 32.43 -41.25 110.71
C ASP A 289 33.17 -40.62 111.89
N GLU A 290 33.44 -39.31 111.86
CA GLU A 290 33.90 -38.53 113.03
C GLU A 290 32.92 -38.65 114.21
N LEU A 291 31.60 -38.50 113.98
CA LEU A 291 30.57 -38.67 115.01
C LEU A 291 30.53 -40.07 115.61
N LYS A 292 30.74 -41.13 114.81
CA LYS A 292 30.86 -42.51 115.33
C LYS A 292 32.09 -42.67 116.21
N GLU A 293 33.20 -42.07 115.82
CA GLU A 293 34.45 -42.09 116.59
C GLU A 293 34.29 -41.33 117.91
N TYR A 294 33.67 -40.15 117.89
CA TYR A 294 33.31 -39.42 119.11
C TYR A 294 32.35 -40.21 120.01
N ARG A 295 31.35 -40.89 119.46
CA ARG A 295 30.45 -41.77 120.25
C ARG A 295 31.18 -42.94 120.88
N ARG A 296 32.06 -43.62 120.15
CA ARG A 296 32.93 -44.67 120.71
C ARG A 296 33.82 -44.15 121.83
N ASN A 297 34.36 -42.94 121.69
CA ASN A 297 35.17 -42.32 122.73
C ASN A 297 34.34 -42.00 123.97
N VAL A 298 33.10 -41.52 123.83
CA VAL A 298 32.19 -41.27 124.98
C VAL A 298 31.80 -42.58 125.68
N GLU A 299 31.46 -43.64 124.94
CA GLU A 299 31.17 -44.96 125.51
C GLU A 299 32.37 -45.57 126.25
N ALA A 300 33.60 -45.25 125.83
CA ALA A 300 34.82 -45.67 126.52
C ALA A 300 35.14 -44.88 127.80
N TYR A 301 34.50 -43.71 128.02
CA TYR A 301 34.62 -42.91 129.25
C TYR A 301 33.50 -43.21 130.27
N GLU A 302 32.40 -43.87 129.86
CA GLU A 302 31.26 -44.23 130.73
C GLU A 302 31.32 -45.68 131.28
N ALA A 303 32.40 -46.42 131.02
CA ALA A 303 32.68 -47.76 131.54
C ALA A 303 33.82 -47.75 132.58
#